data_AF-A0A151EDI3-F1
#
_entry.id   AF-A0A151EDI3-F1
#
_cell.length_a   1.000
_cell.length_b   1.000
_cell.length_c   1.000
_cell.angle_alpha   90.00
_cell.angle_beta   90.00
_cell.angle_gamma   90.00
#
_symmetry.space_group_name_H-M   'P 1'
#
loop_
_entity.id
_entity.type
_entity.pdbx_description
1 polymer ?
#
loop_
_entity_poly.entity_id
_entity_poly.type
_entity_poly.pdbx_seq_one_letter_code
_entity_poly.pdbx_strand_id
1 'polypeptide(L)'
;MKGLQLNIKNLQKNTEFDTKVISEIDDEGPTNRIKWIEHKKIPILFADYSNFENPEQTIKTIQRVTNYIIKLGYKEILMLIDVRNSFADEKKVVDTLKNASKETKPYLRKVAVVGVTSTQEFILKIINMFSGLGIKSFETFDDAKEWLVE
;
A
#
# COMPACT_ATOMS: atom_id res chain seq x y z
N MET A 1 -7.62 9.99 -19.86
CA MET A 1 -6.22 10.35 -19.56
C MET A 1 -5.37 9.10 -19.72
N LYS A 2 -4.35 9.10 -20.59
CA LYS A 2 -3.39 7.99 -20.69
C LYS A 2 -2.58 7.99 -19.38
N GLY A 3 -2.68 6.94 -18.57
CA GLY A 3 -1.94 6.83 -17.32
C GLY A 3 -0.44 6.83 -17.55
N LEU A 4 0.32 7.40 -16.62
CA LEU A 4 1.79 7.40 -16.68
C LEU A 4 2.30 5.97 -16.47
N GLN A 5 3.20 5.51 -17.34
CA GLN A 5 3.89 4.23 -17.14
C GLN A 5 4.96 4.38 -16.07
N LEU A 6 4.94 3.46 -15.10
CA LEU A 6 5.90 3.42 -14.00
C LEU A 6 7.24 2.86 -14.49
N ASN A 7 8.32 3.62 -14.30
CA ASN A 7 9.70 3.14 -14.44
C ASN A 7 10.65 3.96 -13.55
N ILE A 8 11.85 3.43 -13.30
CA ILE A 8 12.84 4.05 -12.39
C ILE A 8 13.22 5.47 -12.83
N LYS A 9 13.37 5.73 -14.14
CA LYS A 9 13.71 7.07 -14.65
C LYS A 9 12.61 8.10 -14.37
N ASN A 10 11.35 7.67 -14.42
CA ASN A 10 10.21 8.52 -14.10
C ASN A 10 10.11 8.77 -12.59
N LEU A 11 10.41 7.76 -11.76
CA LEU A 11 10.45 7.93 -10.30
C LEU A 11 11.53 8.93 -9.86
N GLN A 12 12.74 8.85 -10.42
CA GLN A 12 13.82 9.79 -10.09
C GLN A 12 13.54 11.24 -10.53
N LYS A 13 12.78 11.44 -11.61
CA LYS A 13 12.33 12.78 -12.02
C LYS A 13 11.18 13.29 -11.16
N ASN A 14 10.32 12.37 -10.73
CA ASN A 14 9.17 12.70 -9.92
C ASN A 14 9.45 12.63 -8.41
N THR A 15 10.68 12.34 -7.95
CA THR A 15 11.01 12.35 -6.52
C THR A 15 10.71 13.69 -5.86
N GLU A 16 10.91 14.82 -6.55
CA GLU A 16 10.48 16.14 -6.06
C GLU A 16 8.96 16.27 -5.97
N PHE A 17 8.23 15.77 -6.97
CA PHE A 17 6.77 15.73 -6.97
C PHE A 17 6.24 14.80 -5.87
N ASP A 18 6.81 13.61 -5.71
CA ASP A 18 6.46 12.63 -4.67
C ASP A 18 6.73 13.23 -3.29
N THR A 19 7.86 13.91 -3.09
CA THR A 19 8.19 14.61 -1.84
C THR A 19 7.18 15.73 -1.56
N LYS A 20 6.80 16.50 -2.60
CA LYS A 20 5.79 17.55 -2.48
C LYS A 20 4.41 17.00 -2.17
N VAL A 21 3.96 15.95 -2.87
CA VAL A 21 2.70 15.26 -2.62
C VAL A 21 2.67 14.68 -1.21
N ILE A 22 3.77 14.08 -0.74
CA ILE A 22 3.90 13.60 0.63
C ILE A 22 3.76 14.77 1.61
N SER A 23 4.47 15.89 1.39
CA SER A 23 4.38 17.07 2.28
C SER A 23 3.01 17.74 2.29
N GLU A 24 2.29 17.77 1.17
CA GLU A 24 0.92 18.33 1.09
C GLU A 24 -0.14 17.43 1.76
N ILE A 25 0.19 16.17 2.02
CA ILE A 25 -0.70 15.23 2.72
C ILE A 25 -0.38 15.21 4.23
N ASP A 26 0.73 15.82 4.67
CA ASP A 26 1.33 15.55 5.99
C ASP A 26 1.63 16.84 6.78
N ASP A 27 0.62 17.39 7.46
CA ASP A 27 0.82 18.44 8.48
C ASP A 27 1.12 17.88 9.90
N GLU A 28 1.03 16.54 10.12
CA GLU A 28 1.34 15.91 11.42
C GLU A 28 2.02 14.52 11.34
N GLY A 29 3.24 14.45 10.79
CA GLY A 29 4.27 13.41 11.00
C GLY A 29 3.94 11.90 10.77
N PRO A 30 4.93 10.99 10.96
CA PRO A 30 6.19 10.96 10.22
C PRO A 30 5.95 10.55 8.75
N THR A 31 6.53 11.31 7.84
CA THR A 31 6.60 11.13 6.39
C THR A 31 7.17 9.78 5.92
N ASN A 32 7.63 8.88 6.81
CA ASN A 32 8.45 7.70 6.52
C ASN A 32 7.72 6.35 6.32
N ARG A 33 6.39 6.29 6.39
CA ARG A 33 5.63 5.01 6.26
C ARG A 33 5.23 4.64 4.84
N ILE A 34 5.56 5.47 3.86
CA ILE A 34 5.34 5.20 2.44
C ILE A 34 6.63 5.50 1.70
N LYS A 35 7.15 4.56 0.91
CA LYS A 35 8.36 4.79 0.12
C LYS A 35 8.42 3.87 -1.09
N TRP A 36 9.12 4.32 -2.12
CA TRP A 36 9.54 3.45 -3.21
C TRP A 36 10.76 2.65 -2.77
N ILE A 37 10.69 1.33 -2.96
CA ILE A 37 11.82 0.42 -2.85
C ILE A 37 12.07 -0.23 -4.20
N GLU A 38 13.21 -0.90 -4.35
CA GLU A 38 13.56 -1.60 -5.58
C GLU A 38 13.83 -3.07 -5.27
N HIS A 39 13.32 -3.96 -6.13
CA HIS A 39 13.72 -5.36 -6.19
C HIS A 39 13.97 -5.71 -7.65
N LYS A 40 15.16 -6.23 -7.98
CA LYS A 40 15.55 -6.57 -9.37
C LYS A 40 15.33 -5.43 -10.39
N LYS A 41 15.63 -4.18 -10.03
CA LYS A 41 15.40 -2.99 -10.87
C LYS A 41 13.94 -2.73 -11.23
N ILE A 42 13.01 -3.29 -10.46
CA ILE A 42 11.58 -3.04 -10.57
C ILE A 42 11.13 -2.27 -9.33
N PRO A 43 10.48 -1.11 -9.49
CA PRO A 43 10.02 -0.32 -8.35
C PRO A 43 8.79 -0.94 -7.69
N ILE A 44 8.78 -0.93 -6.36
CA ILE A 44 7.69 -1.40 -5.52
C ILE A 44 7.32 -0.28 -4.55
N LEU A 45 6.03 0.03 -4.44
CA LEU A 45 5.53 0.95 -3.42
C LEU A 45 5.38 0.20 -2.10
N PHE A 46 6.19 0.56 -1.11
CA PHE A 46 6.11 0.03 0.23
C PHE A 46 5.22 0.90 1.12
N ALA A 47 4.28 0.27 1.84
CA ALA A 47 3.46 0.89 2.85
C ALA A 47 3.62 0.17 4.21
N ASP A 48 3.98 0.93 5.23
CA ASP A 48 4.21 0.42 6.59
C ASP A 48 2.96 0.62 7.46
N TYR A 49 2.22 -0.46 7.67
CA TYR A 49 1.13 -0.57 8.65
C TYR A 49 1.52 -1.40 9.89
N SER A 50 2.80 -1.52 10.18
CA SER A 50 3.29 -2.22 11.36
C SER A 50 3.11 -1.39 12.63
N ASN A 51 2.92 -2.07 13.76
CA ASN A 51 2.82 -1.47 15.11
C ASN A 51 1.68 -0.46 15.25
N PHE A 52 0.59 -0.63 14.50
CA PHE A 52 -0.62 0.15 14.68
C PHE A 52 -1.47 -0.44 15.80
N GLU A 53 -1.56 0.30 16.90
CA GLU A 53 -2.42 -0.01 18.05
C GLU A 53 -3.69 0.87 18.08
N ASN A 54 -3.64 2.05 17.45
CA ASN A 54 -4.74 3.00 17.43
C ASN A 54 -5.52 2.93 16.09
N PRO A 55 -6.82 2.62 16.13
CA PRO A 55 -7.69 2.54 14.95
C PRO A 55 -7.80 3.84 14.15
N GLU A 56 -7.85 5.00 14.79
CA GLU A 56 -7.93 6.30 14.11
C GLU A 56 -6.64 6.61 13.35
N GLN A 57 -5.48 6.34 13.96
CA GLN A 57 -4.18 6.50 13.30
C GLN A 57 -4.05 5.54 12.11
N THR A 58 -4.55 4.31 12.27
CA THR A 58 -4.59 3.30 11.20
C THR A 58 -5.43 3.81 10.02
N ILE A 59 -6.64 4.31 10.30
CA ILE A 59 -7.56 4.86 9.28
C ILE A 59 -6.92 6.03 8.54
N LYS A 60 -6.31 6.99 9.27
CA LYS A 60 -5.60 8.13 8.66
C LYS A 60 -4.48 7.65 7.73
N THR A 61 -3.73 6.63 8.15
CA THR A 61 -2.63 6.08 7.33
C THR A 61 -3.15 5.38 6.08
N ILE A 62 -4.24 4.60 6.18
CA ILE A 62 -4.88 3.96 5.03
C ILE A 62 -5.36 5.02 4.02
N GLN A 63 -6.01 6.08 4.50
CA GLN A 63 -6.51 7.17 3.66
C GLN A 63 -5.36 7.93 2.99
N ARG A 64 -4.27 8.18 3.73
CA ARG A 64 -3.04 8.79 3.19
C ARG A 64 -2.43 7.96 2.06
N VAL A 65 -2.27 6.65 2.26
CA VAL A 65 -1.74 5.74 1.22
C VAL A 65 -2.66 5.73 -0.01
N THR A 66 -3.96 5.66 0.21
CA THR A 66 -4.98 5.68 -0.86
C THR A 66 -4.87 6.96 -1.70
N ASN A 67 -4.86 8.12 -1.03
CA ASN A 67 -4.75 9.42 -1.67
C ASN A 67 -3.43 9.58 -2.42
N TYR A 68 -2.33 9.09 -1.85
CA TYR A 68 -1.02 9.10 -2.51
C TYR A 68 -1.06 8.31 -3.83
N ILE A 69 -1.57 7.07 -3.80
CA ILE A 69 -1.68 6.22 -5.00
C ILE A 69 -2.56 6.89 -6.09
N ILE A 70 -3.70 7.46 -5.69
CA ILE A 70 -4.61 8.13 -6.62
C ILE A 70 -3.96 9.39 -7.22
N LYS A 71 -3.31 10.23 -6.41
CA LYS A 71 -2.64 11.46 -6.86
C LYS A 71 -1.44 11.18 -7.77
N LEU A 72 -0.67 10.12 -7.50
CA LEU A 72 0.40 9.67 -8.38
C LEU A 72 -0.12 9.35 -9.78
N GLY A 73 -1.30 8.71 -9.87
CA GLY A 73 -1.95 8.39 -11.13
C GLY A 73 -1.21 7.34 -12.00
N TYR A 74 -0.12 6.75 -11.49
CA TYR A 74 0.57 5.66 -12.17
C TYR A 74 -0.33 4.43 -12.27
N LYS A 75 -0.21 3.71 -13.38
CA LYS A 75 -0.82 2.40 -13.56
C LYS A 75 0.20 1.31 -13.29
N GLU A 76 -0.31 0.12 -13.00
CA GLU A 76 0.48 -1.10 -12.79
C GLU A 76 1.45 -1.05 -11.60
N ILE A 77 1.10 -0.33 -10.53
CA ILE A 77 1.92 -0.27 -9.31
C ILE A 77 1.98 -1.65 -8.65
N LEU A 78 3.19 -2.08 -8.31
CA LEU A 78 3.44 -3.21 -7.41
C LEU A 78 3.50 -2.67 -5.98
N MET A 79 2.68 -3.23 -5.08
CA MET A 79 2.58 -2.74 -3.71
C MET A 79 2.95 -3.81 -2.70
N LEU A 80 3.76 -3.44 -1.71
CA LEU A 80 4.17 -4.28 -0.60
C LEU A 80 3.72 -3.62 0.70
N ILE A 81 3.03 -4.37 1.55
CA ILE A 81 2.43 -3.89 2.79
C ILE A 81 3.02 -4.67 3.96
N ASP A 82 3.47 -3.97 5.00
CA ASP A 82 3.82 -4.59 6.29
C ASP A 82 2.69 -4.38 7.29
N VAL A 83 2.19 -5.45 7.92
CA VAL A 83 1.17 -5.38 8.98
C VAL A 83 1.62 -6.03 10.29
N ARG A 84 2.93 -6.27 10.46
CA ARG A 84 3.44 -6.94 11.67
C ARG A 84 3.10 -6.13 12.93
N ASN A 85 2.70 -6.82 13.98
CA ASN A 85 2.34 -6.24 15.29
C ASN A 85 1.22 -5.18 15.22
N SER A 86 0.31 -5.27 14.25
CA SER A 86 -0.87 -4.39 14.19
C SER A 86 -2.17 -5.15 14.36
N PHE A 87 -3.21 -4.41 14.73
CA PHE A 87 -4.58 -4.91 14.84
C PHE A 87 -5.46 -4.25 13.78
N ALA A 88 -6.38 -5.03 13.20
CA ALA A 88 -7.24 -4.57 12.10
C ALA A 88 -8.69 -5.06 12.24
N ASP A 89 -9.06 -5.60 13.39
CA ASP A 89 -10.35 -6.23 13.65
C ASP A 89 -11.48 -5.23 13.95
N GLU A 90 -11.17 -3.98 14.24
CA GLU A 90 -12.21 -2.95 14.36
C GLU A 90 -12.93 -2.74 13.02
N LYS A 91 -14.27 -2.83 13.06
CA LYS A 91 -15.14 -2.67 11.89
C LYS A 91 -14.80 -1.43 11.04
N LYS A 92 -14.54 -0.27 11.65
CA LYS A 92 -14.20 0.96 10.92
C LYS A 92 -12.89 0.82 10.14
N VAL A 93 -11.90 0.13 10.68
CA VAL A 93 -10.63 -0.15 10.00
C VAL A 93 -10.88 -1.08 8.81
N VAL A 94 -11.64 -2.15 9.00
CA VAL A 94 -12.00 -3.10 7.93
C VAL A 94 -12.77 -2.41 6.79
N ASP A 95 -13.76 -1.58 7.11
CA ASP A 95 -14.53 -0.84 6.09
C ASP A 95 -13.65 0.18 5.35
N THR A 96 -12.71 0.82 6.05
CA THR A 96 -11.73 1.72 5.42
C THR A 96 -10.81 0.97 4.47
N LEU A 97 -10.27 -0.19 4.88
CA LEU A 97 -9.44 -1.05 4.02
C LEU A 97 -10.19 -1.53 2.77
N LYS A 98 -11.46 -1.90 2.91
CA LYS A 98 -12.32 -2.32 1.78
C LYS A 98 -12.49 -1.19 0.76
N ASN A 99 -12.78 0.03 1.22
CA ASN A 99 -12.96 1.19 0.35
C ASN A 99 -11.63 1.56 -0.33
N ALA A 100 -10.55 1.67 0.44
CA ALA A 100 -9.20 1.91 -0.05
C ALA A 100 -8.79 0.91 -1.14
N SER A 101 -9.03 -0.38 -0.90
CA SER A 101 -8.74 -1.46 -1.85
C SER A 101 -9.52 -1.30 -3.15
N LYS A 102 -10.79 -0.87 -3.10
CA LYS A 102 -11.61 -0.63 -4.29
C LYS A 102 -11.16 0.60 -5.07
N GLU A 103 -10.82 1.68 -4.36
CA GLU A 103 -10.38 2.95 -4.96
C GLU A 103 -9.00 2.85 -5.60
N THR A 104 -8.09 2.09 -4.99
CA THR A 104 -6.72 1.89 -5.47
C THR A 104 -6.60 0.80 -6.54
N LYS A 105 -7.58 -0.11 -6.64
CA LYS A 105 -7.58 -1.20 -7.63
C LYS A 105 -7.21 -0.79 -9.06
N PRO A 106 -7.73 0.32 -9.63
CA PRO A 106 -7.39 0.70 -10.99
C PRO A 106 -5.92 1.10 -11.20
N TYR A 107 -5.12 1.22 -10.15
CA TYR A 107 -3.73 1.66 -10.18
C TYR A 107 -2.74 0.54 -9.83
N LEU A 108 -3.22 -0.52 -9.18
CA LEU A 108 -2.41 -1.61 -8.63
C LEU A 108 -2.41 -2.83 -9.56
N ARG A 109 -1.22 -3.37 -9.87
CA ARG A 109 -1.05 -4.63 -10.63
C ARG A 109 -1.05 -5.84 -9.71
N LYS A 110 -0.25 -5.78 -8.63
CA LYS A 110 -0.11 -6.84 -7.62
C LYS A 110 0.08 -6.20 -6.25
N VAL A 111 -0.48 -6.86 -5.24
CA VAL A 111 -0.35 -6.44 -3.84
C VAL A 111 0.08 -7.62 -3.00
N ALA A 112 1.18 -7.46 -2.28
CA ALA A 112 1.66 -8.41 -1.30
C ALA A 112 1.56 -7.81 0.11
N VAL A 113 1.21 -8.62 1.10
CA VAL A 113 1.18 -8.24 2.51
C VAL A 113 2.01 -9.21 3.35
N VAL A 114 2.78 -8.68 4.30
CA VAL A 114 3.67 -9.46 5.17
C VAL A 114 3.25 -9.29 6.63
N GLY A 115 3.29 -10.40 7.38
CA GLY A 115 3.04 -10.39 8.82
C GLY A 115 1.58 -10.51 9.24
N VAL A 116 0.74 -11.09 8.38
CA VAL A 116 -0.66 -11.36 8.72
C VAL A 116 -0.76 -12.47 9.75
N THR A 117 -1.54 -12.22 10.80
CA THR A 117 -2.01 -13.22 11.75
C THR A 117 -3.21 -14.00 11.18
N SER A 118 -3.63 -15.07 11.84
CA SER A 118 -4.81 -15.86 11.43
C SER A 118 -6.11 -15.03 11.39
N THR A 119 -6.27 -14.07 12.29
CA THR A 119 -7.43 -13.14 12.28
C THR A 119 -7.35 -12.19 11.09
N GLN A 120 -6.16 -11.64 10.81
CA GLN A 120 -5.94 -10.76 9.66
C GLN A 120 -6.09 -11.51 8.33
N GLU A 121 -5.77 -12.80 8.26
CA GLU A 121 -6.04 -13.65 7.08
C GLU A 121 -7.53 -13.72 6.75
N PHE A 122 -8.39 -13.84 7.76
CA PHE A 122 -9.84 -13.83 7.55
C PHE A 122 -10.31 -12.47 7.00
N ILE A 123 -9.81 -11.37 7.58
CA ILE A 123 -10.10 -10.01 7.11
C ILE A 123 -9.60 -9.80 5.68
N LEU A 124 -8.40 -10.28 5.36
CA LEU A 124 -7.80 -10.21 4.03
C LEU A 124 -8.67 -10.91 2.98
N LYS A 125 -9.24 -12.08 3.30
CA LYS A 125 -10.19 -12.78 2.42
C LYS A 125 -11.44 -11.94 2.14
N ILE A 126 -11.99 -11.26 3.15
CA ILE A 126 -13.14 -10.35 2.99
C ILE A 126 -12.76 -9.17 2.08
N ILE A 127 -11.61 -8.54 2.32
CA ILE A 127 -11.12 -7.42 1.52
C ILE A 127 -10.94 -7.86 0.05
N ASN A 128 -10.36 -9.03 -0.18
CA ASN A 128 -10.18 -9.59 -1.51
C ASN A 128 -11.49 -9.89 -2.21
N MET A 129 -12.46 -10.47 -1.52
CA MET A 129 -13.79 -10.74 -2.08
C MET A 129 -14.50 -9.44 -2.48
N PHE A 130 -14.36 -8.40 -1.66
CA PHE A 130 -15.02 -7.11 -1.89
C PHE A 130 -14.36 -6.28 -3.01
N SER A 131 -13.03 -6.22 -3.02
CA SER A 131 -12.26 -5.40 -3.96
C SER A 131 -11.94 -6.13 -5.27
N GLY A 132 -11.71 -7.45 -5.20
CA GLY A 132 -11.17 -8.24 -6.30
C GLY A 132 -9.72 -7.87 -6.65
N LEU A 133 -8.92 -7.36 -5.69
CA LEU A 133 -7.49 -7.08 -5.87
C LEU A 133 -6.62 -8.34 -5.90
N GLY A 134 -7.04 -9.41 -5.21
CA GLY A 134 -6.24 -10.64 -5.11
C GLY A 134 -4.94 -10.42 -4.31
N ILE A 135 -4.99 -9.62 -3.25
CA ILE A 135 -3.89 -9.39 -2.31
C ILE A 135 -3.43 -10.73 -1.75
N LYS A 136 -2.11 -10.99 -1.82
CA LYS A 136 -1.52 -12.24 -1.34
C LYS A 136 -0.65 -12.00 -0.10
N SER A 137 -0.82 -12.82 0.91
CA SER A 137 -0.01 -12.80 2.13
C SER A 137 1.26 -13.63 2.00
N PHE A 138 2.30 -13.22 2.72
CA PHE A 138 3.61 -13.87 2.77
C PHE A 138 4.17 -13.81 4.20
N GLU A 139 5.01 -14.79 4.53
CA GLU A 139 5.73 -14.82 5.80
C GLU A 139 6.92 -13.87 5.79
N THR A 140 7.61 -13.74 4.65
CA THR A 140 8.83 -12.93 4.52
C THR A 140 8.68 -11.84 3.46
N PHE A 141 9.44 -10.75 3.63
CA PHE A 141 9.53 -9.71 2.60
C PHE A 141 10.21 -10.19 1.33
N ASP A 142 11.16 -11.12 1.43
CA ASP A 142 11.90 -11.57 0.25
C ASP A 142 10.99 -12.38 -0.68
N ASP A 143 10.18 -13.30 -0.14
CA ASP A 143 9.19 -14.04 -0.94
C ASP A 143 8.12 -13.12 -1.54
N ALA A 144 7.68 -12.13 -0.76
CA ALA A 144 6.71 -11.13 -1.22
C ALA A 144 7.27 -10.31 -2.39
N LYS A 145 8.50 -9.80 -2.27
CA LYS A 145 9.17 -9.04 -3.33
C LYS A 145 9.41 -9.88 -4.57
N GLU A 146 9.79 -11.14 -4.41
CA GLU A 146 10.01 -12.06 -5.52
C GLU A 146 8.71 -12.26 -6.30
N TRP A 147 7.62 -12.62 -5.63
CA TRP A 147 6.32 -12.80 -6.27
C TRP A 147 5.76 -11.52 -6.92
N LEU A 148 6.07 -10.34 -6.36
CA LEU A 148 5.64 -9.07 -6.94
C LEU A 148 6.29 -8.82 -8.31
N VAL A 149 7.55 -9.20 -8.50
CA VAL A 149 8.32 -8.88 -9.71
C VAL A 149 8.31 -9.98 -10.78
N GLU A 150 7.85 -11.18 -10.43
CA GLU A 150 7.50 -12.25 -11.39
C GLU A 150 6.35 -11.84 -12.33
#